data_AF-A0A8B8D0T2-F1
#
_entry.id   AF-A0A8B8D0T2-F1
#
_cell.length_a   1.000
_cell.length_b   1.000
_cell.length_c   1.000
_cell.angle_alpha   90.00
_cell.angle_beta   90.00
_cell.angle_gamma   90.00
#
_symmetry.space_group_name_H-M   'P 1'
#
loop_
_entity.id
_entity.type
_entity.pdbx_description
1 polymer ?
#
loop_
_entity_poly.entity_id
_entity_poly.type
_entity_poly.pdbx_seq_one_letter_code
_entity_poly.pdbx_strand_id
1 'polypeptide(L)'
;MDPVSSEQNALGSVFGMKEFQALQPVTWALMGLVILIISLSHDISQLKPCDLETALDTIYLEFTPHPCKYNAIKEMTTEIRTLAAFQLMWMFTLLFSVPRVIWLSPGKKGRRLTVFILVYYAVSMAFYISFLYYYKKMNDAKEAQTNVNYVKLQSAMVSELERRYSSDNISSGDKYSQAWNNFFIQYDCCAVREVQGTTNDFDNTPWCTTNGACHANASQIPKTCCKDVTQDDYKNAPATCHESVNSGTYRPA
;
A
#
# COMPACT_ATOMS: atom_id res chain seq x y z
N MET A 1 -11.04 64.09 40.82
CA MET A 1 -10.26 63.01 41.45
C MET A 1 -11.30 62.01 41.96
N ASP A 2 -11.55 60.88 41.32
CA ASP A 2 -10.65 60.05 40.51
C ASP A 2 -11.38 59.32 39.35
N PRO A 3 -10.75 59.20 38.17
CA PRO A 3 -11.20 58.35 37.07
C PRO A 3 -10.44 57.02 37.11
N VAL A 4 -10.92 56.02 37.86
CA VAL A 4 -10.32 54.66 37.87
C VAL A 4 -11.42 53.58 37.89
N SER A 5 -12.47 53.73 37.08
CA SER A 5 -13.51 52.68 36.96
C SER A 5 -13.90 52.29 35.52
N SER A 6 -13.38 52.96 34.48
CA SER A 6 -13.74 52.62 33.10
C SER A 6 -12.76 51.67 32.39
N GLU A 7 -11.52 51.52 32.87
CA GLU A 7 -10.49 50.74 32.16
C GLU A 7 -10.47 49.23 32.48
N GLN A 8 -11.03 48.80 33.63
CA GLN A 8 -11.08 47.38 33.99
C GLN A 8 -12.20 46.58 33.31
N ASN A 9 -13.18 47.26 32.68
CA ASN A 9 -14.30 46.60 32.00
C ASN A 9 -14.04 46.34 30.50
N ALA A 10 -12.99 46.92 29.91
CA ALA A 10 -12.69 46.76 28.48
C ALA A 10 -11.81 45.53 28.17
N LEU A 11 -11.03 45.04 29.13
CA LEU A 11 -10.12 43.90 28.93
C LEU A 11 -10.73 42.53 29.31
N GLY A 12 -11.93 42.53 29.92
CA GLY A 12 -12.60 41.33 30.43
C GLY A 12 -13.56 40.63 29.47
N SER A 13 -13.81 41.21 28.29
CA SER A 13 -14.87 40.75 27.36
C SER A 13 -14.35 40.06 26.09
N VAL A 14 -13.04 39.79 25.99
CA VAL A 14 -12.41 39.41 24.70
C VAL A 14 -12.69 37.95 24.28
N PHE A 15 -13.32 37.14 25.11
CA PHE A 15 -13.82 35.81 24.67
C PHE A 15 -15.14 35.47 25.38
N GLY A 16 -16.26 35.87 24.78
CA GLY A 16 -17.59 35.58 25.30
C GLY A 16 -17.98 34.12 25.03
N MET A 17 -18.78 33.50 25.91
CA MET A 17 -19.33 32.15 25.67
C MET A 17 -20.03 31.99 24.30
N LYS A 18 -20.53 33.09 23.74
CA LYS A 18 -21.13 33.15 22.40
C LYS A 18 -20.12 32.90 21.26
N GLU A 19 -18.89 33.41 21.39
CA GLU A 19 -17.83 33.19 20.39
C GLU A 19 -17.33 31.75 20.46
N PHE A 20 -17.25 31.16 21.65
CA PHE A 20 -16.95 29.74 21.83
C PHE A 20 -18.03 28.83 21.22
N GLN A 21 -19.31 29.19 21.37
CA GLN A 21 -20.41 28.48 20.70
C GLN A 21 -20.37 28.60 19.17
N ALA A 22 -19.92 29.73 18.63
CA ALA A 22 -19.76 29.92 17.19
C ALA A 22 -18.61 29.06 16.60
N LEU A 23 -17.61 28.71 17.40
CA LEU A 23 -16.46 27.88 16.99
C LEU A 23 -16.72 26.37 17.01
N GLN A 24 -17.72 25.90 17.77
CA GLN A 24 -18.04 24.47 17.88
C GLN A 24 -18.30 23.77 16.53
N PRO A 25 -19.13 24.30 15.62
CA PRO A 25 -19.41 23.64 14.33
C PRO A 25 -18.13 23.42 13.51
N VAL A 26 -17.22 24.40 13.54
CA VAL A 26 -15.93 24.33 12.84
C VAL A 26 -15.05 23.24 13.47
N THR A 27 -14.99 23.16 14.80
CA THR A 27 -14.25 22.10 15.49
C THR A 27 -14.80 20.72 15.16
N TRP A 28 -16.13 20.55 15.11
CA TRP A 28 -16.76 19.29 14.71
C TRP A 28 -16.44 18.89 13.26
N ALA A 29 -16.47 19.84 12.32
CA ALA A 29 -16.07 19.59 10.94
C ALA A 29 -14.60 19.15 10.83
N LEU A 30 -13.70 19.81 11.57
CA LEU A 30 -12.28 19.46 11.60
C LEU A 30 -12.04 18.06 12.19
N MET A 31 -12.76 17.67 13.26
CA MET A 31 -12.69 16.32 13.80
C MET A 31 -13.17 15.28 12.80
N GLY A 32 -14.27 15.56 12.07
CA GLY A 32 -14.74 14.69 10.98
C GLY A 32 -13.69 14.48 9.89
N LEU A 33 -12.96 15.53 9.50
CA LEU A 33 -11.88 15.45 8.53
C LEU A 33 -10.69 14.60 9.02
N VAL A 34 -10.33 14.72 10.30
CA VAL A 34 -9.28 13.89 10.91
C VAL A 34 -9.69 12.41 10.96
N ILE A 35 -10.95 12.10 11.29
CA ILE A 35 -11.49 10.73 11.29
C ILE A 35 -11.45 10.12 9.87
N LEU A 36 -11.79 10.90 8.85
CA LEU A 36 -11.72 10.47 7.46
C LEU A 36 -10.28 10.15 7.05
N ILE A 37 -9.31 10.99 7.45
CA ILE A 37 -7.88 10.73 7.21
C ILE A 37 -7.44 9.42 7.87
N ILE A 38 -7.85 9.16 9.12
CA ILE A 38 -7.52 7.92 9.83
C ILE A 38 -8.09 6.70 9.10
N SER A 39 -9.33 6.79 8.62
CA SER A 39 -10.03 5.71 7.92
C SER A 39 -9.34 5.38 6.59
N LEU A 40 -9.10 6.39 5.76
CA LEU A 40 -8.37 6.21 4.49
C LEU A 40 -6.95 5.71 4.71
N SER A 41 -6.28 6.17 5.77
CA SER A 41 -4.94 5.70 6.12
C SER A 41 -4.96 4.23 6.57
N HIS A 42 -6.01 3.80 7.25
CA HIS A 42 -6.18 2.39 7.61
C HIS A 42 -6.31 1.53 6.36
N ASP A 43 -7.17 1.92 5.42
CA ASP A 43 -7.38 1.20 4.15
C ASP A 43 -6.09 1.13 3.33
N ILE A 44 -5.35 2.23 3.23
CA ILE A 44 -4.06 2.28 2.52
C ILE A 44 -2.99 1.43 3.23
N SER A 45 -2.98 1.39 4.57
CA SER A 45 -2.02 0.58 5.33
C SER A 45 -2.26 -0.94 5.18
N GLN A 46 -3.48 -1.34 4.81
CA GLN A 46 -3.85 -2.72 4.54
C GLN A 46 -3.53 -3.18 3.11
N LEU A 47 -3.20 -2.26 2.20
CA LEU A 47 -2.73 -2.62 0.86
C LEU A 47 -1.41 -3.42 1.00
N LYS A 48 -1.36 -4.59 0.36
CA LYS A 48 -0.15 -5.42 0.32
C LYS A 48 0.94 -4.66 -0.46
N PRO A 49 2.07 -4.30 0.17
CA PRO A 49 2.92 -3.25 -0.38
C PRO A 49 3.73 -3.66 -1.60
N CYS A 50 4.06 -4.95 -1.80
CA CYS A 50 4.96 -5.36 -2.89
C CYS A 50 4.70 -6.80 -3.40
N ASP A 51 3.44 -7.22 -3.59
CA ASP A 51 3.14 -8.56 -4.11
C ASP A 51 3.87 -8.85 -5.44
N LEU A 52 4.00 -7.83 -6.31
CA LEU A 52 4.73 -7.95 -7.57
C LEU A 52 6.24 -8.14 -7.37
N GLU A 53 6.86 -7.50 -6.39
CA GLU A 53 8.30 -7.69 -6.11
C GLU A 53 8.54 -9.10 -5.55
N THR A 54 7.73 -9.52 -4.57
CA THR A 54 7.81 -10.89 -4.04
C THR A 54 7.58 -11.94 -5.13
N ALA A 55 6.65 -11.68 -6.07
CA ALA A 55 6.41 -12.53 -7.22
C ALA A 55 7.65 -12.63 -8.14
N LEU A 56 8.29 -11.50 -8.46
CA LEU A 56 9.47 -11.46 -9.34
C LEU A 56 10.72 -12.04 -8.65
N ASP A 57 10.88 -11.81 -7.35
CA ASP A 57 11.96 -12.42 -6.56
C ASP A 57 11.83 -13.94 -6.50
N THR A 58 10.60 -14.46 -6.47
CA THR A 58 10.34 -15.91 -6.48
C THR A 58 10.94 -16.57 -7.73
N ILE A 59 10.91 -15.89 -8.89
CA ILE A 59 11.48 -16.36 -10.16
C ILE A 59 12.91 -15.86 -10.41
N TYR A 60 13.58 -15.30 -9.40
CA TYR A 60 14.94 -14.75 -9.48
C TYR A 60 15.14 -13.67 -10.56
N LEU A 61 14.09 -12.88 -10.86
CA LEU A 61 14.18 -11.84 -11.88
C LEU A 61 14.73 -10.52 -11.31
N GLU A 62 15.96 -10.16 -11.69
CA GLU A 62 16.55 -8.86 -11.37
C GLU A 62 16.00 -7.76 -12.31
N PHE A 63 14.88 -7.14 -11.94
CA PHE A 63 14.26 -6.05 -12.74
C PHE A 63 14.55 -4.65 -12.15
N THR A 64 15.06 -3.74 -13.00
CA THR A 64 15.28 -2.33 -12.66
C THR A 64 14.45 -1.40 -13.58
N PRO A 65 13.72 -0.39 -13.05
CA PRO A 65 13.60 0.05 -11.65
C PRO A 65 12.66 -0.82 -10.78
N HIS A 66 12.90 -0.83 -9.46
CA HIS A 66 12.17 -1.66 -8.48
C HIS A 66 10.65 -1.39 -8.51
N PRO A 67 9.81 -2.42 -8.68
CA PRO A 67 8.37 -2.26 -8.92
C PRO A 67 7.55 -1.97 -7.66
N CYS A 68 8.17 -1.81 -6.48
CA CYS A 68 7.40 -1.60 -5.26
C CYS A 68 6.82 -0.17 -5.15
N LYS A 69 5.61 -0.02 -5.69
CA LYS A 69 4.85 1.22 -5.76
C LYS A 69 4.29 1.68 -4.40
N TYR A 70 4.27 0.85 -3.36
CA TYR A 70 3.51 1.20 -2.14
C TYR A 70 4.27 1.08 -0.81
N ASN A 71 5.50 0.58 -0.74
CA ASN A 71 6.18 0.41 0.55
C ASN A 71 6.46 1.75 1.25
N ALA A 72 7.03 2.72 0.51
CA ALA A 72 7.29 4.06 1.03
C ALA A 72 5.99 4.80 1.42
N ILE A 73 4.91 4.64 0.65
CA ILE A 73 3.60 5.21 0.98
C ILE A 73 3.00 4.56 2.23
N LYS A 74 3.13 3.24 2.38
CA LYS A 74 2.61 2.47 3.51
C LYS A 74 3.27 2.88 4.83
N GLU A 75 4.60 3.02 4.83
CA GLU A 75 5.35 3.48 5.99
C GLU A 75 4.89 4.89 6.41
N MET A 76 4.80 5.82 5.44
CA MET A 76 4.31 7.19 5.70
C MET A 76 2.85 7.23 6.18
N THR A 77 2.00 6.33 5.68
CA THR A 77 0.59 6.25 6.05
C THR A 77 0.42 5.86 7.52
N THR A 78 1.30 4.99 8.04
CA THR A 78 1.27 4.57 9.44
C THR A 78 1.61 5.73 10.39
N GLU A 79 2.60 6.54 10.03
CA GLU A 79 2.98 7.75 10.76
C GLU A 79 1.87 8.81 10.74
N ILE A 80 1.27 9.07 9.56
CA ILE A 80 0.16 10.01 9.41
C ILE A 80 -1.04 9.59 10.28
N ARG A 81 -1.37 8.29 10.29
CA ARG A 81 -2.46 7.75 11.12
C ARG A 81 -2.21 8.00 12.60
N THR A 82 -0.97 7.77 13.05
CA THR A 82 -0.57 7.98 14.46
C THR A 82 -0.69 9.45 14.84
N LEU A 83 -0.19 10.36 13.99
CA LEU A 83 -0.33 11.80 14.19
C LEU A 83 -1.79 12.27 14.20
N ALA A 84 -2.62 11.74 13.30
CA ALA A 84 -4.05 12.05 13.25
C ALA A 84 -4.78 11.59 14.51
N ALA A 85 -4.46 10.41 15.05
CA ALA A 85 -5.01 9.93 16.31
C ALA A 85 -4.62 10.83 17.49
N PHE A 86 -3.35 11.25 17.56
CA PHE A 86 -2.89 12.22 18.57
C PHE A 86 -3.61 13.57 18.45
N GLN A 87 -3.78 14.07 17.22
CA GLN A 87 -4.50 15.32 16.96
C GLN A 87 -5.97 15.23 17.39
N LEU A 88 -6.62 14.10 17.14
CA LEU A 88 -7.99 13.86 17.57
C LEU A 88 -8.10 13.88 19.11
N MET A 89 -7.20 13.17 19.80
CA MET A 89 -7.11 13.19 21.27
C MET A 89 -6.86 14.61 21.82
N TRP A 90 -6.01 15.38 21.14
CA TRP A 90 -5.72 16.78 21.48
C TRP A 90 -6.96 17.67 21.35
N MET A 91 -7.72 17.53 20.25
CA MET A 91 -8.97 18.26 20.02
C MET A 91 -10.05 17.92 21.07
N PHE A 92 -10.18 16.64 21.44
CA PHE A 92 -11.09 16.23 22.53
C PHE A 92 -10.71 16.85 23.87
N THR A 93 -9.42 16.92 24.19
CA THR A 93 -8.93 17.53 25.44
C THR A 93 -9.38 18.99 25.55
N LEU A 94 -9.44 19.71 24.44
CA LEU A 94 -9.86 21.11 24.35
C LEU A 94 -11.35 21.29 24.69
N LEU A 95 -12.20 20.43 24.13
CA LEU A 95 -13.66 20.47 24.36
C LEU A 95 -14.02 20.28 25.84
N PHE A 96 -13.27 19.47 26.57
CA PHE A 96 -13.54 19.19 27.99
C PHE A 96 -12.80 20.13 28.95
N SER A 97 -11.62 20.62 28.59
CA SER A 97 -10.79 21.42 29.49
C SER A 97 -11.23 22.88 29.57
N VAL A 98 -11.65 23.49 28.46
CA VAL A 98 -12.04 24.92 28.44
C VAL A 98 -13.26 25.22 29.33
N PRO A 99 -14.37 24.47 29.27
CA PRO A 99 -15.51 24.72 30.16
C PRO A 99 -15.14 24.55 31.64
N ARG A 100 -14.28 23.57 31.97
CA ARG A 100 -13.82 23.32 33.34
C ARG A 100 -12.95 24.45 33.88
N VAL A 101 -12.02 24.97 33.07
CA VAL A 101 -11.14 26.09 33.47
C VAL A 101 -11.94 27.38 33.66
N ILE A 102 -12.94 27.63 32.81
CA ILE A 102 -13.85 28.78 32.94
C ILE A 102 -14.67 28.67 34.24
N TRP A 103 -15.16 27.47 34.57
CA TRP A 103 -16.00 27.24 35.76
C TRP A 103 -15.21 27.34 37.08
N LEU A 104 -13.99 26.81 37.13
CA LEU A 104 -13.20 26.70 38.37
C LEU A 104 -12.48 27.98 38.80
N SER A 105 -12.43 29.02 37.98
CA SER A 105 -11.58 30.20 38.25
C SER A 105 -12.36 31.52 38.25
N PRO A 106 -13.32 31.74 39.17
CA PRO A 106 -14.14 32.96 39.20
C PRO A 106 -13.35 34.24 39.51
N GLY A 107 -12.14 34.17 40.11
CA GLY A 107 -11.41 35.34 40.65
C GLY A 107 -9.99 35.64 40.10
N LYS A 108 -9.37 34.76 39.30
CA LYS A 108 -8.03 34.99 38.69
C LYS A 108 -8.04 34.64 37.18
N LYS A 109 -9.02 35.19 36.47
CA LYS A 109 -9.51 34.73 35.16
C LYS A 109 -8.52 34.88 33.99
N GLY A 110 -7.74 35.96 33.93
CA GLY A 110 -6.95 36.29 32.73
C GLY A 110 -5.72 35.41 32.52
N ARG A 111 -4.74 35.47 33.45
CA ARG A 111 -3.38 34.96 33.19
C ARG A 111 -3.30 33.45 32.92
N ARG A 112 -4.06 32.61 33.65
CA ARG A 112 -4.04 31.15 33.44
C ARG A 112 -4.72 30.74 32.13
N LEU A 113 -5.82 31.39 31.78
CA LEU A 113 -6.53 31.14 30.53
C LEU A 113 -5.69 31.58 29.32
N THR A 114 -5.03 32.73 29.39
CA THR A 114 -4.13 33.21 28.34
C THR A 114 -2.97 32.24 28.10
N VAL A 115 -2.31 31.75 29.15
CA VAL A 115 -1.22 30.77 29.01
C VAL A 115 -1.73 29.47 28.38
N PHE A 116 -2.91 28.98 28.79
CA PHE A 116 -3.50 27.77 28.22
C PHE A 116 -3.79 27.90 26.73
N ILE A 117 -4.37 29.03 26.31
CA ILE A 117 -4.67 29.33 24.91
C ILE A 117 -3.38 29.40 24.08
N LEU A 118 -2.32 30.06 24.60
CA LEU A 118 -1.03 30.14 23.92
C LEU A 118 -0.38 28.77 23.72
N VAL A 119 -0.37 27.93 24.75
CA VAL A 119 0.15 26.55 24.65
C VAL A 119 -0.65 25.75 23.62
N TYR A 120 -1.97 25.92 23.60
CA TYR A 120 -2.83 25.24 22.64
C TYR A 120 -2.50 25.60 21.18
N TYR A 121 -2.39 26.90 20.87
CA TYR A 121 -2.04 27.34 19.52
C TYR A 121 -0.64 26.89 19.12
N ALA A 122 0.33 26.92 20.04
CA ALA A 122 1.69 26.44 19.77
C ALA A 122 1.71 24.94 19.40
N VAL A 123 1.01 24.09 20.16
CA VAL A 123 0.93 22.65 19.87
C VAL A 123 0.17 22.39 18.57
N SER A 124 -0.93 23.10 18.33
CA SER A 124 -1.72 22.97 17.09
C SER A 124 -0.92 23.37 15.85
N MET A 125 -0.10 24.43 15.95
CA MET A 125 0.80 24.85 14.89
C MET A 125 1.87 23.79 14.61
N ALA A 126 2.42 23.15 15.65
CA ALA A 126 3.38 22.05 15.48
C ALA A 126 2.75 20.88 14.70
N PHE A 127 1.54 20.46 15.05
CA PHE A 127 0.82 19.42 14.29
C PHE A 127 0.61 19.81 12.83
N TYR A 128 0.19 21.05 12.57
CA TYR A 128 -0.01 21.54 11.20
C TYR A 128 1.29 21.49 10.37
N ILE A 129 2.41 21.92 10.94
CA ILE A 129 3.73 21.84 10.29
C ILE A 129 4.10 20.38 10.00
N SER A 130 3.88 19.47 10.96
CA SER A 130 4.11 18.04 10.76
C SER A 130 3.26 17.47 9.61
N PHE A 131 1.97 17.82 9.53
CA PHE A 131 1.11 17.38 8.43
C PHE A 131 1.60 17.89 7.07
N LEU A 132 2.03 19.14 6.97
CA LEU A 132 2.60 19.69 5.74
C LEU A 132 3.89 18.97 5.32
N TYR A 133 4.75 18.66 6.29
CA TYR A 133 5.97 17.88 6.05
C TYR A 133 5.65 16.50 5.48
N TYR A 134 4.73 15.76 6.10
CA TYR A 134 4.32 14.43 5.62
C TYR A 134 3.59 14.49 4.29
N TYR A 135 2.75 15.52 4.06
CA TYR A 135 2.07 15.74 2.79
C TYR A 135 3.07 15.94 1.64
N LYS A 136 4.09 16.79 1.86
CA LYS A 136 5.15 16.98 0.88
C LYS A 136 5.92 15.68 0.63
N LYS A 137 6.36 15.00 1.70
CA LYS A 137 7.08 13.73 1.60
C LYS A 137 6.29 12.67 0.83
N MET A 138 4.97 12.61 1.03
CA MET A 138 4.09 11.70 0.31
C MET A 138 3.94 12.06 -1.17
N ASN A 139 3.87 13.35 -1.51
CA ASN A 139 3.83 13.79 -2.92
C ASN A 139 5.16 13.53 -3.63
N ASP A 140 6.29 13.82 -2.97
CA ASP A 140 7.62 13.50 -3.50
C ASP A 140 7.75 11.98 -3.74
N ALA A 141 7.24 11.16 -2.80
CA ALA A 141 7.22 9.70 -2.97
C ALA A 141 6.28 9.22 -4.10
N LYS A 142 5.18 9.93 -4.36
CA LYS A 142 4.27 9.65 -5.50
C LYS A 142 4.89 10.05 -6.84
N GLU A 143 5.64 11.15 -6.88
CA GLU A 143 6.33 11.60 -8.10
C GLU A 143 7.56 10.74 -8.41
N ALA A 144 8.29 10.30 -7.38
CA ALA A 144 9.40 9.36 -7.53
C ALA A 144 8.96 7.95 -7.97
N GLN A 145 7.67 7.63 -7.89
CA GLN A 145 7.16 6.37 -8.41
C GLN A 145 7.16 6.39 -9.93
N THR A 146 8.01 5.55 -10.51
CA THR A 146 7.97 5.26 -11.94
C THR A 146 6.80 4.32 -12.23
N ASN A 147 6.00 4.65 -13.25
CA ASN A 147 4.99 3.74 -13.76
C ASN A 147 5.69 2.47 -14.23
N VAL A 148 5.31 1.30 -13.69
CA VAL A 148 5.89 0.02 -14.08
C VAL A 148 5.66 -0.13 -15.58
N ASN A 149 6.74 -0.16 -16.35
CA ASN A 149 6.66 -0.40 -17.77
C ASN A 149 6.38 -1.89 -17.99
N TYR A 150 5.09 -2.25 -18.01
CA TYR A 150 4.63 -3.64 -18.17
C TYR A 150 5.18 -4.31 -19.43
N VAL A 151 5.43 -3.55 -20.50
CA VAL A 151 6.05 -4.07 -21.72
C VAL A 151 7.50 -4.50 -21.46
N LYS A 152 8.27 -3.66 -20.77
CA LYS A 152 9.66 -3.98 -20.39
C LYS A 152 9.70 -5.14 -19.41
N LEU A 153 8.75 -5.18 -18.46
CA LEU A 153 8.64 -6.26 -17.47
C LEU A 153 8.30 -7.59 -18.14
N GLN A 154 7.29 -7.63 -19.00
CA GLN A 154 6.91 -8.81 -19.76
C GLN A 154 8.08 -9.34 -20.59
N SER A 155 8.79 -8.44 -21.29
CA SER A 155 9.98 -8.81 -22.06
C SER A 155 11.11 -9.38 -21.19
N ALA A 156 11.31 -8.87 -19.98
CA ALA A 156 12.31 -9.39 -19.05
C ALA A 156 11.91 -10.77 -18.51
N MET A 157 10.63 -10.96 -18.17
CA MET A 157 10.09 -12.25 -17.71
C MET A 157 10.20 -13.32 -18.79
N VAL A 158 9.79 -13.03 -20.04
CA VAL A 158 9.96 -13.95 -21.18
C VAL A 158 11.43 -14.27 -21.38
N SER A 159 12.31 -13.27 -21.38
CA SER A 159 13.74 -13.49 -21.59
C SER A 159 14.37 -14.37 -20.51
N GLU A 160 13.97 -14.24 -19.25
CA GLU A 160 14.48 -15.10 -18.18
C GLU A 160 13.93 -16.52 -18.26
N LEU A 161 12.65 -16.66 -18.64
CA LEU A 161 12.03 -17.96 -18.91
C LEU A 161 12.78 -18.67 -20.04
N GLU A 162 12.93 -18.02 -21.21
CA GLU A 162 13.66 -18.55 -22.37
C GLU A 162 15.12 -18.92 -22.03
N ARG A 163 15.76 -18.20 -21.09
CA ARG A 163 17.15 -18.44 -20.74
C ARG A 163 17.35 -19.58 -19.74
N ARG A 164 16.44 -19.75 -18.77
CA ARG A 164 16.67 -20.58 -17.58
C ARG A 164 15.73 -21.76 -17.43
N TYR A 165 14.57 -21.74 -18.06
CA TYR A 165 13.58 -22.79 -17.88
C TYR A 165 13.97 -24.06 -18.62
N SER A 166 14.21 -25.14 -17.88
CA SER A 166 14.76 -26.39 -18.40
C SER A 166 13.95 -27.64 -18.05
N SER A 167 13.01 -27.54 -17.10
CA SER A 167 12.22 -28.67 -16.61
C SER A 167 10.86 -28.25 -16.09
N ASP A 168 9.82 -29.04 -16.38
CA ASP A 168 8.50 -28.94 -15.76
C ASP A 168 8.37 -29.76 -14.46
N ASN A 169 9.48 -30.29 -13.94
CA ASN A 169 9.48 -31.10 -12.72
C ASN A 169 9.82 -30.25 -11.49
N ILE A 170 8.86 -30.15 -10.57
CA ILE A 170 9.00 -29.38 -9.33
C ILE A 170 10.00 -30.02 -8.35
N SER A 171 10.17 -31.35 -8.38
CA SER A 171 10.98 -32.06 -7.38
C SER A 171 12.44 -32.24 -7.79
N SER A 172 12.72 -32.35 -9.09
CA SER A 172 14.05 -32.67 -9.61
C SER A 172 14.55 -31.70 -10.68
N GLY A 173 13.80 -30.66 -11.03
CA GLY A 173 14.26 -29.59 -11.92
C GLY A 173 15.37 -28.75 -11.30
N ASP A 174 16.02 -27.90 -12.08
CA ASP A 174 16.93 -26.90 -11.50
C ASP A 174 16.15 -25.84 -10.71
N LYS A 175 16.84 -25.08 -9.86
CA LYS A 175 16.19 -24.09 -8.98
C LYS A 175 15.35 -23.04 -9.73
N TYR A 176 15.73 -22.66 -10.95
CA TYR A 176 14.98 -21.67 -11.74
C TYR A 176 13.72 -22.30 -12.32
N SER A 177 13.83 -23.51 -12.85
CA SER A 177 12.67 -24.29 -13.29
C SER A 177 11.69 -24.56 -12.15
N GLN A 178 12.18 -24.95 -10.97
CA GLN A 178 11.33 -25.16 -9.79
C GLN A 178 10.61 -23.86 -9.39
N ALA A 179 11.33 -22.74 -9.38
CA ALA A 179 10.76 -21.42 -9.10
C ALA A 179 9.63 -21.06 -10.07
N TRP A 180 9.85 -21.20 -11.38
CA TRP A 180 8.83 -20.94 -12.41
C TRP A 180 7.63 -21.87 -12.27
N ASN A 181 7.83 -23.16 -12.04
CA ASN A 181 6.73 -24.11 -11.85
C ASN A 181 5.89 -23.77 -10.60
N ASN A 182 6.54 -23.42 -9.49
CA ASN A 182 5.84 -22.98 -8.29
C ASN A 182 5.11 -21.66 -8.52
N PHE A 183 5.71 -20.74 -9.29
CA PHE A 183 5.10 -19.47 -9.68
C PHE A 183 3.80 -19.69 -10.48
N PHE A 184 3.82 -20.54 -11.50
CA PHE A 184 2.61 -20.88 -12.29
C PHE A 184 1.51 -21.49 -11.43
N ILE A 185 1.88 -22.34 -10.46
CA ILE A 185 0.92 -22.93 -9.53
C ILE A 185 0.33 -21.87 -8.59
N GLN A 186 1.18 -21.05 -7.98
CA GLN A 186 0.81 -20.06 -6.97
C GLN A 186 -0.06 -18.93 -7.53
N TYR A 187 0.24 -18.46 -8.75
CA TYR A 187 -0.46 -17.34 -9.38
C TYR A 187 -1.57 -17.77 -10.35
N ASP A 188 -1.85 -19.07 -10.42
CA ASP A 188 -2.86 -19.65 -11.30
C ASP A 188 -2.75 -19.20 -12.76
N CYS A 189 -1.51 -19.14 -13.25
CA CYS A 189 -1.20 -18.70 -14.61
C CYS A 189 -0.39 -19.73 -15.41
N CYS A 190 -0.42 -19.61 -16.73
CA CYS A 190 0.39 -20.39 -17.65
C CYS A 190 1.07 -19.46 -18.67
N ALA A 191 2.41 -19.50 -18.65
CA ALA A 191 3.29 -18.63 -19.44
C ALA A 191 3.23 -17.15 -19.01
N VAL A 192 4.01 -16.31 -19.70
CA VAL A 192 4.08 -14.86 -19.45
C VAL A 192 3.18 -14.10 -20.44
N ARG A 193 3.04 -14.62 -21.66
CA ARG A 193 2.09 -14.21 -22.69
C ARG A 193 0.99 -15.27 -22.80
N GLU A 194 -0.19 -14.82 -23.25
CA GLU A 194 -1.34 -15.71 -23.45
C GLU A 194 -1.00 -16.90 -24.35
N VAL A 195 -1.29 -18.11 -23.85
CA VAL A 195 -1.13 -19.34 -24.63
C VAL A 195 -2.28 -19.45 -25.62
N GLN A 196 -1.97 -19.21 -26.90
CA GLN A 196 -2.93 -19.27 -28.01
C GLN A 196 -2.93 -20.63 -28.74
N GLY A 197 -2.03 -21.54 -28.38
CA GLY A 197 -1.92 -22.87 -28.95
C GLY A 197 -0.57 -23.52 -28.67
N THR A 198 -0.13 -24.40 -29.57
CA THR A 198 1.13 -25.14 -29.45
C THR A 198 2.38 -24.29 -29.70
N THR A 199 2.22 -23.02 -30.10
CA THR A 199 3.31 -22.05 -30.19
C THR A 199 3.17 -21.04 -29.06
N ASN A 200 4.15 -20.99 -28.16
CA ASN A 200 4.05 -20.24 -26.91
C ASN A 200 5.45 -19.89 -26.33
N ASP A 201 5.47 -19.31 -25.13
CA ASP A 201 6.72 -18.84 -24.49
C ASP A 201 7.72 -19.95 -24.16
N PHE A 202 7.29 -21.21 -24.14
CA PHE A 202 8.15 -22.34 -23.81
C PHE A 202 8.97 -22.84 -25.00
N ASP A 203 8.59 -22.52 -26.24
CA ASP A 203 9.21 -23.06 -27.46
C ASP A 203 10.72 -22.80 -27.54
N ASN A 204 11.15 -21.61 -27.10
CA ASN A 204 12.55 -21.17 -27.13
C ASN A 204 13.34 -21.52 -25.86
N THR A 205 12.71 -22.18 -24.89
CA THR A 205 13.37 -22.52 -23.62
C THR A 205 14.27 -23.76 -23.78
N PRO A 206 15.30 -23.94 -22.93
CA PRO A 206 16.05 -25.18 -22.82
C PRO A 206 15.18 -26.43 -22.62
N TRP A 207 13.99 -26.28 -22.05
CA TRP A 207 13.04 -27.37 -21.85
C TRP A 207 12.45 -27.92 -23.16
N CYS A 208 12.29 -27.07 -24.18
CA CYS A 208 11.70 -27.44 -25.48
C CYS A 208 12.57 -27.25 -26.71
N THR A 209 13.74 -26.65 -26.58
CA THR A 209 14.77 -26.66 -27.63
C THR A 209 15.47 -28.03 -27.68
N THR A 210 16.23 -28.29 -28.75
CA THR A 210 16.79 -29.62 -29.13
C THR A 210 17.25 -30.49 -27.95
N ASN A 211 16.64 -31.67 -27.82
CA ASN A 211 16.81 -32.66 -26.73
C ASN A 211 16.25 -32.26 -25.35
N GLY A 212 15.44 -31.21 -25.28
CA GLY A 212 14.72 -30.81 -24.08
C GLY A 212 13.70 -31.86 -23.63
N ALA A 213 13.41 -31.86 -22.32
CA ALA A 213 12.51 -32.83 -21.70
C ALA A 213 11.07 -32.77 -22.21
N CYS A 214 10.66 -31.65 -22.85
CA CYS A 214 9.31 -31.54 -23.40
C CYS A 214 9.08 -32.50 -24.57
N HIS A 215 10.11 -32.81 -25.37
CA HIS A 215 10.01 -33.79 -26.45
C HIS A 215 9.84 -35.23 -25.94
N ALA A 216 10.47 -35.56 -24.80
CA ALA A 216 10.35 -36.90 -24.22
C ALA A 216 8.91 -37.22 -23.77
N ASN A 217 8.15 -36.19 -23.41
CA ASN A 217 6.78 -36.30 -22.91
C ASN A 217 5.72 -35.79 -23.91
N ALA A 218 6.13 -35.45 -25.15
CA ALA A 218 5.28 -34.80 -26.16
C ALA A 218 4.55 -33.53 -25.66
N SER A 219 5.08 -32.86 -24.62
CA SER A 219 4.46 -31.68 -24.01
C SER A 219 4.81 -30.42 -24.79
N GLN A 220 3.81 -29.57 -25.01
CA GLN A 220 3.90 -28.22 -25.60
C GLN A 220 3.88 -27.12 -24.51
N ILE A 221 3.28 -27.41 -23.36
CA ILE A 221 3.31 -26.55 -22.16
C ILE A 221 3.61 -27.40 -20.91
N PRO A 222 4.17 -26.82 -19.84
CA PRO A 222 4.43 -27.54 -18.59
C PRO A 222 3.15 -28.16 -18.02
N LYS A 223 3.25 -29.35 -17.43
CA LYS A 223 2.08 -29.99 -16.79
C LYS A 223 1.50 -29.15 -15.64
N THR A 224 2.33 -28.32 -15.02
CA THR A 224 1.97 -27.36 -13.98
C THR A 224 1.05 -26.23 -14.48
N CYS A 225 1.00 -25.98 -15.79
CA CYS A 225 0.07 -25.05 -16.43
C CYS A 225 -1.38 -25.55 -16.49
N CYS A 226 -1.62 -26.84 -16.28
CA CYS A 226 -2.95 -27.40 -16.44
C CYS A 226 -3.91 -26.91 -15.36
N LYS A 227 -5.19 -26.82 -15.70
CA LYS A 227 -6.20 -26.46 -14.71
C LYS A 227 -6.32 -27.54 -13.64
N ASP A 228 -6.68 -27.10 -12.44
CA ASP A 228 -6.99 -27.95 -11.30
C ASP A 228 -5.86 -28.88 -10.83
N VAL A 229 -4.63 -28.67 -11.32
CA VAL A 229 -3.43 -29.35 -10.82
C VAL A 229 -2.80 -28.60 -9.67
N THR A 230 -2.10 -29.32 -8.82
CA THR A 230 -1.38 -28.86 -7.65
C THR A 230 0.06 -29.35 -7.71
N GLN A 231 0.87 -28.94 -6.73
CA GLN A 231 2.25 -29.41 -6.60
C GLN A 231 2.33 -30.94 -6.44
N ASP A 232 1.29 -31.58 -5.90
CA ASP A 232 1.30 -33.01 -5.58
C ASP A 232 0.82 -33.89 -6.76
N ASP A 233 -0.06 -33.36 -7.62
CA ASP A 233 -0.75 -34.16 -8.65
C ASP A 233 -0.54 -33.67 -10.09
N TYR A 234 0.26 -32.62 -10.34
CA TYR A 234 0.55 -32.14 -11.70
C TYR A 234 1.07 -33.23 -12.66
N LYS A 235 1.71 -34.29 -12.15
CA LYS A 235 2.17 -35.42 -12.97
C LYS A 235 1.02 -36.16 -13.68
N ASN A 236 -0.19 -36.08 -13.12
CA ASN A 236 -1.43 -36.67 -13.63
C ASN A 236 -2.18 -35.72 -14.59
N ALA A 237 -1.58 -34.60 -14.97
CA ALA A 237 -2.18 -33.65 -15.91
C ALA A 237 -2.63 -34.36 -17.20
N PRO A 238 -3.83 -34.05 -17.72
CA PRO A 238 -4.34 -34.70 -18.91
C PRO A 238 -3.56 -34.28 -20.16
N ALA A 239 -3.30 -35.23 -21.07
CA ALA A 239 -2.62 -35.00 -22.34
C ALA A 239 -3.30 -33.91 -23.19
N THR A 240 -4.64 -33.80 -23.12
CA THR A 240 -5.39 -32.73 -23.80
C THR A 240 -4.98 -31.33 -23.40
N CYS A 241 -4.41 -31.16 -22.20
CA CYS A 241 -3.86 -29.90 -21.73
C CYS A 241 -2.42 -29.69 -22.18
N HIS A 242 -1.50 -30.57 -21.79
CA HIS A 242 -0.08 -30.29 -21.98
C HIS A 242 0.45 -30.71 -23.36
N GLU A 243 -0.17 -31.67 -24.04
CA GLU A 243 0.25 -32.13 -25.38
C GLU A 243 -0.55 -31.43 -26.49
N SER A 244 -1.88 -31.37 -26.35
CA SER A 244 -2.76 -30.80 -27.39
C SER A 244 -3.06 -29.31 -27.20
N VAL A 245 -2.87 -28.77 -25.98
CA VAL A 245 -3.17 -27.37 -25.64
C VAL A 245 -4.61 -26.99 -26.02
N ASN A 246 -5.57 -27.85 -25.68
CA ASN A 246 -6.98 -27.60 -25.96
C ASN A 246 -7.48 -26.43 -25.13
N SER A 247 -8.12 -25.45 -25.78
CA SER A 247 -8.66 -24.27 -25.09
C SER A 247 -9.55 -24.67 -23.89
N GLY A 248 -9.38 -23.98 -22.78
CA GLY A 248 -10.11 -24.23 -21.54
C GLY A 248 -9.53 -25.33 -20.64
N THR A 249 -8.47 -26.03 -21.04
CA THR A 249 -7.83 -27.09 -20.24
C THR A 249 -6.56 -26.64 -19.49
N TYR A 250 -6.03 -25.46 -19.83
CA TYR A 250 -4.88 -24.82 -19.20
C TYR A 250 -5.27 -23.47 -18.55
N ARG A 251 -4.44 -22.99 -17.62
CA ARG A 251 -4.62 -21.73 -16.88
C ARG A 251 -4.45 -20.49 -17.79
N PRO A 252 -5.08 -19.34 -17.47
CA PRO A 252 -4.85 -18.10 -18.21
C PRO A 252 -3.40 -17.60 -18.07
N ALA A 253 -2.97 -16.62 -18.86
CA ALA A 253 -1.70 -15.92 -18.63
C ALA A 253 -1.86 -14.76 -17.63
#